data_AF-A0A1U9XKC3-F1
#
_entry.id   AF-A0A1U9XKC3-F1
#
_cell.length_a   1.000
_cell.length_b   1.000
_cell.length_c   1.000
_cell.angle_alpha   90.00
_cell.angle_beta   90.00
_cell.angle_gamma   90.00
#
_symmetry.space_group_name_H-M   'P 1'
#
loop_
_entity.id
_entity.type
_entity.pdbx_description
1 polymer ?
#
loop_
_entity_poly.entity_id
_entity_poly.type
_entity_poly.pdbx_seq_one_letter_code
_entity_poly.pdbx_strand_id
1 'polypeptide(L)'
;VGLSGVNSINWARIMAQVVYYFTSAVALGAPDRKVSFTVPTGNFGDIFAGYVAKKMGLPIDKLVIATNDNDILARTMKTGRYEMKGVSATTSPSMDIQISSNFERLLFEAYGRDASAIRSSMEGLKQSGAFEIKPEALKFIRKDFRAGRATQKEVAKTIRAVLDETGYLLDPHTAVGVHVAKKFE
;
A
#
# COMPACT_ATOMS: atom_id res chain seq x y z
N VAL A 1 -35.03 -7.03 -9.01
CA VAL A 1 -33.92 -6.16 -9.47
C VAL A 1 -32.63 -6.67 -8.85
N GLY A 2 -31.62 -7.04 -9.65
CA GLY A 2 -30.34 -7.59 -9.17
C GLY A 2 -29.28 -6.50 -8.98
N LEU A 3 -29.36 -5.72 -7.90
CA LEU A 3 -28.38 -4.68 -7.60
C LEU A 3 -27.04 -5.29 -7.16
N SER A 4 -25.93 -4.77 -7.68
CA SER A 4 -24.57 -5.16 -7.30
C SER A 4 -23.69 -3.92 -7.11
N GLY A 5 -22.78 -3.97 -6.12
CA GLY A 5 -21.91 -2.86 -5.77
C GLY A 5 -20.60 -2.85 -6.58
N VAL A 6 -20.22 -1.68 -7.09
CA VAL A 6 -18.89 -1.44 -7.68
C VAL A 6 -17.98 -0.87 -6.60
N ASN A 7 -17.14 -1.70 -5.97
CA ASN A 7 -16.29 -1.27 -4.87
C ASN A 7 -14.88 -1.88 -4.91
N SER A 8 -13.96 -1.32 -4.12
CA SER A 8 -12.55 -1.70 -4.02
C SER A 8 -12.27 -2.88 -3.09
N ILE A 9 -13.29 -3.40 -2.42
CA ILE A 9 -13.16 -4.46 -1.39
C ILE A 9 -13.52 -5.86 -1.92
N ASN A 10 -14.08 -5.97 -3.13
CA ASN A 10 -14.36 -7.26 -3.74
C ASN A 10 -13.06 -8.08 -3.90
N TRP A 11 -13.05 -9.32 -3.41
CA TRP A 11 -11.89 -10.20 -3.47
C TRP A 11 -11.39 -10.43 -4.90
N ALA A 12 -12.28 -10.52 -5.88
CA ALA A 12 -11.91 -10.74 -7.28
C ALA A 12 -10.99 -9.63 -7.82
N ARG A 13 -11.13 -8.38 -7.33
CA ARG A 13 -10.23 -7.28 -7.70
C ARG A 13 -8.81 -7.55 -7.23
N ILE A 14 -8.63 -7.95 -5.98
CA ILE A 14 -7.30 -8.28 -5.42
C ILE A 14 -6.74 -9.52 -6.11
N MET A 15 -7.55 -10.55 -6.29
CA MET A 15 -7.13 -11.82 -6.89
C MET A 15 -6.55 -11.60 -8.29
N ALA A 16 -7.21 -10.80 -9.14
CA ALA A 16 -6.72 -10.51 -10.49
C ALA A 16 -5.38 -9.76 -10.48
N GLN A 17 -5.16 -8.89 -9.49
CA GLN A 17 -3.93 -8.11 -9.34
C GLN A 17 -2.69 -8.95 -9.00
N VAL A 18 -2.86 -10.15 -8.41
CA VAL A 18 -1.75 -11.06 -8.08
C VAL A 18 -0.92 -11.41 -9.32
N VAL A 19 -1.56 -11.50 -10.49
CA VAL A 19 -0.93 -11.96 -11.74
C VAL A 19 0.24 -11.08 -12.17
N TYR A 20 0.14 -9.75 -12.04
CA TYR A 20 1.22 -8.88 -12.51
C TYR A 20 2.46 -8.89 -11.60
N TYR A 21 2.32 -9.26 -10.32
CA TYR A 21 3.47 -9.48 -9.45
C TYR A 21 4.29 -10.68 -9.93
N PHE A 22 3.63 -11.79 -10.26
CA PHE A 22 4.31 -12.97 -10.81
C PHE A 22 4.94 -12.68 -12.16
N THR A 23 4.19 -12.12 -13.11
CA THR A 23 4.72 -11.87 -14.46
C THR A 23 5.88 -10.87 -14.45
N SER A 24 5.81 -9.79 -13.66
CA SER A 24 6.91 -8.83 -13.51
C SER A 24 8.13 -9.47 -12.85
N ALA A 25 7.93 -10.27 -11.79
CA ALA A 25 9.04 -10.94 -11.11
C ALA A 25 9.71 -11.99 -11.99
N VAL A 26 8.96 -12.77 -12.78
CA VAL A 26 9.50 -13.76 -13.72
C VAL A 26 10.27 -13.08 -14.86
N ALA A 27 9.75 -11.99 -15.43
CA ALA A 27 10.47 -11.19 -16.41
C ALA A 27 11.78 -10.64 -15.84
N LEU A 28 11.81 -10.41 -14.52
CA LEU A 28 12.98 -10.06 -13.75
C LEU A 28 13.65 -11.28 -13.10
N GLY A 29 13.60 -12.49 -13.64
CA GLY A 29 14.46 -13.60 -13.18
C GLY A 29 14.07 -14.30 -11.86
N ALA A 30 12.82 -14.17 -11.40
CA ALA A 30 12.28 -15.10 -10.41
C ALA A 30 12.17 -16.53 -11.01
N PRO A 31 12.38 -17.59 -10.23
CA PRO A 31 12.57 -17.59 -8.78
C PRO A 31 14.03 -17.40 -8.31
N ASP A 32 15.00 -17.32 -9.21
CA ASP A 32 16.44 -17.35 -8.87
C ASP A 32 16.94 -16.07 -8.17
N ARG A 33 16.23 -14.95 -8.34
CA ARG A 33 16.49 -13.71 -7.58
C ARG A 33 15.24 -13.12 -6.97
N LYS A 34 15.44 -12.37 -5.89
CA LYS A 34 14.37 -11.61 -5.24
C LYS A 34 14.07 -10.31 -5.98
N VAL A 35 12.81 -9.89 -5.91
CA VAL A 35 12.34 -8.60 -6.46
C VAL A 35 11.63 -7.79 -5.36
N SER A 36 11.85 -6.48 -5.33
CA SER A 36 11.09 -5.56 -4.46
C SER A 36 10.07 -4.79 -5.29
N PHE A 37 8.92 -4.49 -4.70
CA PHE A 37 7.85 -3.73 -5.35
C PHE A 37 7.52 -2.49 -4.53
N THR A 38 7.46 -1.33 -5.20
CA THR A 38 6.93 -0.10 -4.61
C THR A 38 5.61 0.24 -5.28
N VAL A 39 4.57 0.44 -4.49
CA VAL A 39 3.19 0.58 -4.98
C VAL A 39 2.62 1.93 -4.54
N PRO A 40 2.27 2.83 -5.48
CA PRO A 40 1.48 4.02 -5.16
C PRO A 40 0.11 3.58 -4.64
N THR A 41 -0.10 3.74 -3.33
CA THR A 41 -1.17 3.07 -2.59
C THR A 41 -2.19 4.05 -2.05
N GLY A 42 -3.45 3.86 -2.45
CA GLY A 42 -4.62 4.39 -1.75
C GLY A 42 -5.25 3.33 -0.83
N ASN A 43 -6.23 2.59 -1.35
CA ASN A 43 -7.05 1.60 -0.63
C ASN A 43 -6.38 0.25 -0.32
N PHE A 44 -5.06 0.10 -0.43
CA PHE A 44 -4.29 -1.12 -0.11
C PHE A 44 -4.49 -2.36 -0.99
N GLY A 45 -5.50 -2.43 -1.87
CA GLY A 45 -5.82 -3.65 -2.62
C GLY A 45 -4.67 -4.18 -3.48
N ASP A 46 -4.02 -3.29 -4.21
CA ASP A 46 -2.88 -3.58 -5.08
C ASP A 46 -1.71 -4.21 -4.29
N ILE A 47 -1.17 -3.48 -3.30
CA ILE A 47 -0.04 -3.98 -2.52
C ILE A 47 -0.40 -5.21 -1.66
N PHE A 48 -1.67 -5.36 -1.29
CA PHE A 48 -2.13 -6.60 -0.66
C PHE A 48 -2.10 -7.79 -1.62
N ALA A 49 -2.37 -7.60 -2.92
CA ALA A 49 -2.17 -8.64 -3.92
C ALA A 49 -0.68 -9.04 -4.02
N GLY A 50 0.24 -8.09 -3.89
CA GLY A 50 1.68 -8.38 -3.77
C GLY A 50 2.03 -9.21 -2.54
N TYR A 51 1.37 -8.95 -1.41
CA TYR A 51 1.49 -9.80 -0.22
C TYR A 51 0.94 -11.21 -0.44
N VAL A 52 -0.22 -11.34 -1.11
CA VAL A 52 -0.76 -12.65 -1.51
C VAL A 52 0.25 -13.40 -2.38
N ALA A 53 0.85 -12.74 -3.38
CA ALA A 53 1.88 -13.34 -4.24
C ALA A 53 3.09 -13.83 -3.42
N LYS A 54 3.58 -13.02 -2.47
CA LYS A 54 4.65 -13.41 -1.54
C LYS A 54 4.28 -14.63 -0.72
N LYS A 55 3.05 -14.67 -0.18
CA LYS A 55 2.55 -15.81 0.60
C LYS A 55 2.36 -17.09 -0.23
N MET A 56 2.16 -16.95 -1.55
CA MET A 56 2.16 -18.07 -2.49
C MET A 56 3.56 -18.60 -2.85
N GLY A 57 4.63 -17.94 -2.38
CA GLY A 57 6.01 -18.39 -2.56
C GLY A 57 6.84 -17.58 -3.57
N LEU A 58 6.28 -16.51 -4.16
CA LEU A 58 7.07 -15.62 -5.02
C LEU A 58 8.17 -14.93 -4.20
N PRO A 59 9.46 -14.93 -4.63
CA PRO A 59 10.57 -14.40 -3.86
C PRO A 59 10.56 -12.86 -3.87
N ILE A 60 9.64 -12.27 -3.11
CA ILE A 60 9.58 -10.82 -2.90
C ILE A 60 10.47 -10.45 -1.71
N ASP A 61 11.39 -9.49 -1.88
CA ASP A 61 12.17 -8.97 -0.76
C ASP A 61 11.32 -8.00 0.08
N LYS A 62 11.00 -6.82 -0.46
CA LYS A 62 10.19 -5.79 0.23
C LYS A 62 8.94 -5.42 -0.58
N LEU A 63 7.87 -5.11 0.16
CA LEU A 63 6.68 -4.42 -0.35
C LEU A 63 6.67 -3.00 0.22
N VAL A 64 6.80 -1.99 -0.64
CA VAL A 64 6.90 -0.58 -0.22
C VAL A 64 5.60 0.15 -0.55
N ILE A 65 4.96 0.68 0.49
CA ILE A 65 3.75 1.51 0.39
C ILE A 65 4.20 2.94 0.08
N ALA A 66 3.85 3.46 -1.08
CA ALA A 66 4.08 4.86 -1.43
C ALA A 66 2.77 5.64 -1.31
N THR A 67 2.69 6.60 -0.39
CA THR A 67 1.53 7.49 -0.23
C THR A 67 1.84 8.91 -0.68
N ASN A 68 0.80 9.65 -1.06
CA ASN A 68 0.91 11.10 -1.21
C ASN A 68 0.76 11.80 0.15
N ASP A 69 0.40 13.08 0.18
CA ASP A 69 0.16 13.85 1.40
C ASP A 69 -0.90 13.21 2.34
N ASN A 70 -1.81 12.38 1.82
CA ASN A 70 -2.75 11.57 2.58
C ASN A 70 -2.07 10.30 3.12
N ASP A 71 -1.26 10.49 4.16
CA ASP A 71 -0.20 9.56 4.56
C ASP A 71 -0.54 8.61 5.71
N ILE A 72 -1.82 8.25 5.90
CA ILE A 72 -2.27 7.41 7.01
C ILE A 72 -1.45 6.12 7.15
N LEU A 73 -1.18 5.43 6.04
CA LEU A 73 -0.39 4.19 6.04
C LEU A 73 1.07 4.45 6.42
N ALA A 74 1.69 5.52 5.94
CA ALA A 74 3.06 5.87 6.30
C ALA A 74 3.18 6.22 7.79
N ARG A 75 2.22 6.99 8.33
CA ARG A 75 2.15 7.29 9.77
C ARG A 75 1.92 6.04 10.61
N THR A 76 1.03 5.14 10.20
CA THR A 76 0.80 3.86 10.88
C THR A 76 2.04 3.00 10.88
N MET A 77 2.73 2.88 9.75
CA MET A 77 3.97 2.12 9.66
C MET A 77 5.08 2.70 10.53
N LYS A 78 5.08 4.03 10.78
CA LYS A 78 6.05 4.69 11.67
C LYS A 78 5.69 4.56 13.16
N THR A 79 4.42 4.69 13.51
CA THR A 79 3.98 4.89 14.92
C THR A 79 3.22 3.71 15.51
N GLY A 80 2.67 2.82 14.69
CA GLY A 80 1.69 1.82 15.13
C GLY A 80 0.27 2.36 15.29
N ARG A 81 0.07 3.68 15.24
CA ARG A 81 -1.24 4.31 15.36
C ARG A 81 -1.89 4.49 13.99
N TYR A 82 -3.06 3.91 13.81
CA TYR A 82 -3.89 4.11 12.62
C TYR A 82 -4.95 5.15 12.95
N GLU A 83 -4.81 6.35 12.37
CA GLU A 83 -5.58 7.54 12.77
C GLU A 83 -5.98 8.36 11.55
N MET A 84 -7.27 8.60 11.43
CA MET A 84 -7.89 9.43 10.40
C MET A 84 -7.45 10.89 10.56
N LYS A 85 -7.20 11.54 9.43
CA LYS A 85 -7.02 12.99 9.34
C LYS A 85 -7.91 13.53 8.22
N GLY A 86 -7.98 14.85 8.07
CA GLY A 86 -8.62 15.46 6.90
C GLY A 86 -7.94 15.00 5.60
N VAL A 87 -8.72 14.88 4.53
CA VAL A 87 -8.21 14.58 3.19
C VAL A 87 -7.73 15.87 2.56
N SER A 88 -6.50 15.86 2.04
CA SER A 88 -5.96 16.97 1.24
C SER A 88 -6.04 16.61 -0.24
N ALA A 89 -6.54 17.52 -1.07
CA ALA A 89 -6.51 17.33 -2.51
C ALA A 89 -5.07 17.38 -3.03
N THR A 90 -4.70 16.42 -3.88
CA THR A 90 -3.36 16.33 -4.46
C THR A 90 -3.40 16.12 -5.98
N THR A 91 -2.22 16.13 -6.61
CA THR A 91 -2.05 15.75 -8.02
C THR A 91 -2.23 14.26 -8.29
N SER A 92 -2.36 13.41 -7.26
CA SER A 92 -2.59 11.97 -7.37
C SER A 92 -3.93 11.58 -6.69
N PRO A 93 -5.07 12.08 -7.21
CA PRO A 93 -6.36 12.06 -6.51
C PRO A 93 -6.89 10.65 -6.21
N SER A 94 -6.47 9.62 -6.97
CA SER A 94 -6.86 8.23 -6.71
C SER A 94 -6.29 7.68 -5.40
N MET A 95 -5.31 8.38 -4.83
CA MET A 95 -4.66 8.06 -3.55
C MET A 95 -5.12 8.98 -2.41
N ASP A 96 -6.00 9.96 -2.68
CA ASP A 96 -6.53 10.91 -1.69
C ASP A 96 -7.59 10.22 -0.81
N ILE A 97 -7.10 9.41 0.13
CA ILE A 97 -7.93 8.55 1.00
C ILE A 97 -7.83 8.97 2.46
N GLN A 98 -8.96 8.90 3.16
CA GLN A 98 -9.00 9.08 4.62
C GLN A 98 -8.69 7.77 5.36
N ILE A 99 -9.21 6.66 4.83
CA ILE A 99 -9.01 5.30 5.33
C ILE A 99 -8.68 4.39 4.16
N SER A 100 -7.85 3.39 4.42
CA SER A 100 -7.41 2.43 3.42
C SER A 100 -8.18 1.12 3.58
N SER A 101 -9.23 0.94 2.76
CA SER A 101 -10.25 -0.11 2.99
C SER A 101 -9.71 -1.55 3.03
N ASN A 102 -8.66 -1.88 2.27
CA ASN A 102 -8.10 -3.23 2.27
C ASN A 102 -6.99 -3.42 3.32
N PHE A 103 -6.61 -2.39 4.07
CA PHE A 103 -5.62 -2.52 5.16
C PHE A 103 -6.13 -3.45 6.27
N GLU A 104 -7.44 -3.53 6.47
CA GLU A 104 -8.10 -4.48 7.38
C GLU A 104 -7.68 -5.93 7.11
N ARG A 105 -7.50 -6.32 5.84
CA ARG A 105 -7.07 -7.68 5.47
C ARG A 105 -5.66 -7.99 5.95
N LEU A 106 -4.75 -7.02 5.87
CA LEU A 106 -3.40 -7.17 6.39
C LEU A 106 -3.39 -7.22 7.92
N LEU A 107 -4.22 -6.39 8.57
CA LEU A 107 -4.39 -6.45 10.03
C LEU A 107 -4.87 -7.84 10.44
N PHE A 108 -5.86 -8.42 9.75
CA PHE A 108 -6.35 -9.76 10.04
C PHE A 108 -5.24 -10.81 10.01
N GLU A 109 -4.37 -10.79 8.98
CA GLU A 109 -3.22 -11.69 8.92
C GLU A 109 -2.20 -11.40 10.04
N ALA A 110 -1.94 -10.13 10.35
CA ALA A 110 -1.00 -9.73 11.40
C ALA A 110 -1.45 -10.08 12.82
N TYR A 111 -2.77 -10.15 13.05
CA TYR A 111 -3.37 -10.62 14.30
C TYR A 111 -3.59 -12.14 14.32
N GLY A 112 -2.95 -12.90 13.43
CA GLY A 112 -3.08 -14.36 13.41
C GLY A 112 -4.51 -14.81 13.09
N ARG A 113 -5.23 -14.03 12.28
CA ARG A 113 -6.63 -14.27 11.88
C ARG A 113 -7.63 -14.21 13.03
N ASP A 114 -7.33 -13.45 14.08
CA ASP A 114 -8.28 -13.14 15.16
C ASP A 114 -9.29 -12.07 14.72
N ALA A 115 -10.48 -12.51 14.35
CA ALA A 115 -11.56 -11.63 13.93
C ALA A 115 -12.07 -10.70 15.05
N SER A 116 -11.91 -11.08 16.33
CA SER A 116 -12.36 -10.26 17.46
C SER A 116 -11.48 -9.01 17.64
N ALA A 117 -10.17 -9.17 17.45
CA ALA A 117 -9.22 -8.06 17.46
C ALA A 117 -9.50 -7.06 16.33
N ILE A 118 -9.86 -7.56 15.14
CA ILE A 118 -10.20 -6.69 13.99
C ILE A 118 -11.48 -5.92 14.24
N ARG A 119 -12.55 -6.58 14.71
CA ARG A 119 -13.80 -5.89 15.06
C ARG A 119 -13.57 -4.78 16.07
N SER A 120 -12.82 -5.07 17.13
CA SER A 120 -12.49 -4.08 18.17
C SER A 120 -11.72 -2.88 17.60
N SER A 121 -10.77 -3.14 16.69
CA SER A 121 -10.00 -2.07 16.02
C SER A 121 -10.89 -1.20 15.12
N MET A 122 -11.79 -1.81 14.35
CA MET A 122 -12.70 -1.10 13.46
C MET A 122 -13.78 -0.31 14.23
N GLU A 123 -14.25 -0.85 15.36
CA GLU A 123 -15.12 -0.12 16.29
C GLU A 123 -14.41 1.09 16.90
N GLY A 124 -13.16 0.92 17.35
CA GLY A 124 -12.32 2.02 17.85
C GLY A 124 -12.12 3.12 16.81
N LEU A 125 -11.87 2.73 15.54
CA LEU A 125 -11.79 3.67 14.42
C LEU A 125 -13.08 4.45 14.24
N LYS A 126 -14.24 3.76 14.25
CA LYS A 126 -15.56 4.39 14.08
C LYS A 126 -15.89 5.33 15.23
N GLN A 127 -15.52 4.98 16.46
CA GLN A 127 -15.86 5.76 17.66
C GLN A 127 -14.94 6.96 17.87
N SER A 128 -13.64 6.79 17.65
CA SER A 128 -12.60 7.77 18.05
C SER A 128 -11.76 8.31 16.90
N GLY A 129 -11.97 7.81 15.67
CA GLY A 129 -11.17 8.16 14.51
C GLY A 129 -9.78 7.49 14.48
N ALA A 130 -9.47 6.60 15.45
CA ALA A 130 -8.19 5.92 15.50
C ALA A 130 -8.17 4.61 16.31
N PHE A 131 -7.10 3.84 16.15
CA PHE A 131 -6.72 2.75 17.04
C PHE A 131 -5.20 2.51 17.02
N GLU A 132 -4.70 1.75 17.99
CA GLU A 132 -3.30 1.32 18.06
C GLU A 132 -3.14 -0.13 17.64
N ILE A 133 -2.14 -0.41 16.83
CA ILE A 133 -1.75 -1.77 16.44
C ILE A 133 -0.82 -2.32 17.52
N LYS A 134 -1.14 -3.52 18.04
CA LYS A 134 -0.29 -4.19 19.04
C LYS A 134 1.16 -4.34 18.51
N PRO A 135 2.19 -4.19 19.36
CA PRO A 135 3.59 -4.23 18.93
C PRO A 135 3.97 -5.47 18.09
N GLU A 136 3.39 -6.62 18.39
CA GLU A 136 3.62 -7.92 17.76
C GLU A 136 3.05 -7.94 16.34
N ALA A 137 1.82 -7.45 16.17
CA ALA A 137 1.19 -7.29 14.88
C ALA A 137 1.91 -6.24 14.02
N LEU A 138 2.37 -5.13 14.63
CA LEU A 138 3.16 -4.13 13.94
C LEU A 138 4.52 -4.68 13.50
N LYS A 139 5.19 -5.47 14.35
CA LYS A 139 6.44 -6.16 14.03
C LYS A 139 6.24 -7.16 12.89
N PHE A 140 5.14 -7.90 12.90
CA PHE A 140 4.75 -8.79 11.80
C PHE A 140 4.64 -8.02 10.48
N ILE A 141 3.89 -6.91 10.45
CA ILE A 141 3.71 -6.09 9.25
C ILE A 141 5.07 -5.52 8.77
N ARG A 142 5.88 -4.99 9.69
CA ARG A 142 7.20 -4.42 9.38
C ARG A 142 8.24 -5.44 8.92
N LYS A 143 7.96 -6.75 9.00
CA LYS A 143 8.85 -7.77 8.42
C LYS A 143 8.92 -7.60 6.90
N ASP A 144 7.77 -7.45 6.25
CA ASP A 144 7.67 -7.46 4.79
C ASP A 144 7.38 -6.08 4.18
N PHE A 145 6.78 -5.18 4.96
CA PHE A 145 6.35 -3.87 4.48
C PHE A 145 7.26 -2.73 4.89
N ARG A 146 7.45 -1.77 3.98
CA ARG A 146 7.98 -0.43 4.25
C ARG A 146 6.95 0.60 3.79
N ALA A 147 7.09 1.86 4.22
CA ALA A 147 6.23 2.93 3.74
C ALA A 147 6.99 4.24 3.64
N GLY A 148 6.64 5.04 2.64
CA GLY A 148 7.13 6.39 2.46
C GLY A 148 6.06 7.31 1.93
N ARG A 149 6.35 8.61 2.00
CA ARG A 149 5.49 9.69 1.54
C ARG A 149 6.19 10.50 0.46
N ALA A 150 5.43 10.98 -0.52
CA ALA A 150 5.83 12.02 -1.45
C ALA A 150 4.81 13.17 -1.41
N THR A 151 5.28 14.38 -1.15
CA THR A 151 4.48 15.61 -1.26
C THR A 151 4.27 16.00 -2.71
N GLN A 152 3.25 16.81 -3.03
CA GLN A 152 3.03 17.32 -4.40
C GLN A 152 4.27 17.96 -5.03
N LYS A 153 5.07 18.70 -4.25
CA LYS A 153 6.33 19.30 -4.73
C LYS A 153 7.37 18.24 -5.10
N GLU A 154 7.48 17.19 -4.29
CA GLU A 154 8.38 16.06 -4.58
C GLU A 154 7.91 15.25 -5.79
N VAL A 155 6.59 15.09 -5.97
CA VAL A 155 6.00 14.44 -7.16
C VAL A 155 6.37 15.21 -8.43
N ALA A 156 6.11 16.52 -8.47
CA ALA A 156 6.45 17.36 -9.63
C ALA A 156 7.95 17.33 -9.96
N LYS A 157 8.81 17.39 -8.93
CA LYS A 157 10.26 17.26 -9.09
C LYS A 157 10.65 15.89 -9.65
N THR A 158 9.99 14.83 -9.21
CA THR A 158 10.28 13.45 -9.66
C THR A 158 9.88 13.25 -11.11
N ILE A 159 8.72 13.75 -11.54
CA ILE A 159 8.30 13.72 -12.95
C ILE A 159 9.33 14.42 -13.82
N ARG A 160 9.75 15.63 -13.44
CA ARG A 160 10.73 16.41 -14.21
C ARG A 160 12.08 15.69 -14.30
N ALA A 161 12.60 15.22 -13.17
CA ALA A 161 13.89 14.55 -13.11
C ALA A 161 13.93 13.28 -13.98
N VAL A 162 12.89 12.42 -13.91
CA VAL A 162 12.85 11.19 -14.70
C VAL A 162 12.72 11.48 -16.19
N LEU A 163 11.94 12.49 -16.57
CA LEU A 163 11.85 12.91 -17.97
C LEU A 163 13.20 13.40 -18.50
N ASP A 164 13.91 14.22 -17.72
CA ASP A 164 15.22 14.76 -18.11
C ASP A 164 16.30 13.67 -18.18
N GLU A 165 16.31 12.73 -17.24
CA GLU A 165 17.32 11.67 -17.14
C GLU A 165 17.12 10.53 -18.15
N THR A 166 15.87 10.20 -18.47
CA THR A 166 15.53 8.96 -19.19
C THR A 166 14.66 9.15 -20.44
N GLY A 167 14.09 10.35 -20.63
CA GLY A 167 13.07 10.59 -21.65
C GLY A 167 11.69 9.99 -21.34
N TYR A 168 11.51 9.31 -20.20
CA TYR A 168 10.24 8.70 -19.81
C TYR A 168 9.37 9.68 -19.01
N LEU A 169 8.12 9.87 -19.44
CA LEU A 169 7.17 10.76 -18.78
C LEU A 169 6.28 9.96 -17.80
N LEU A 170 6.40 10.27 -16.51
CA LEU A 170 5.58 9.67 -15.46
C LEU A 170 4.26 10.42 -15.27
N ASP A 171 3.19 9.68 -15.00
CA ASP A 171 2.01 10.26 -14.36
C ASP A 171 2.27 10.52 -12.86
N PRO A 172 1.47 11.39 -12.19
CA PRO A 172 1.68 11.73 -10.78
C PRO A 172 1.66 10.55 -9.80
N HIS A 173 0.83 9.53 -10.03
CA HIS A 173 0.74 8.36 -9.15
C HIS A 173 2.01 7.53 -9.27
N THR A 174 2.45 7.24 -10.50
CA THR A 174 3.72 6.52 -10.71
C THR A 174 4.91 7.31 -10.17
N ALA A 175 4.91 8.63 -10.28
CA ALA A 175 5.94 9.48 -9.69
C ALA A 175 5.98 9.44 -8.15
N VAL A 176 4.84 9.28 -7.46
CA VAL A 176 4.82 8.98 -6.01
C VAL A 176 5.58 7.67 -5.74
N GLY A 177 5.28 6.63 -6.52
CA GLY A 177 5.94 5.32 -6.43
C GLY A 177 7.45 5.43 -6.64
N VAL A 178 7.90 6.04 -7.73
CA VAL A 178 9.33 6.22 -8.06
C VAL A 178 10.06 7.04 -7.00
N HIS A 179 9.44 8.14 -6.53
CA HIS A 179 10.03 8.98 -5.49
C HIS A 179 10.30 8.20 -4.20
N VAL A 180 9.33 7.39 -3.77
CA VAL A 180 9.45 6.58 -2.56
C VAL A 180 10.40 5.40 -2.79
N ALA A 181 10.38 4.76 -3.96
CA ALA A 181 11.25 3.64 -4.30
C ALA A 181 12.73 3.99 -4.12
N LYS A 182 13.16 5.16 -4.63
CA LYS A 182 14.54 5.67 -4.50
C LYS A 182 15.04 5.79 -3.04
N LYS A 183 14.14 5.80 -2.04
CA LYS A 183 14.50 5.84 -0.60
C LYS A 183 14.75 4.45 0.00
N PHE A 184 14.41 3.38 -0.73
CA PHE A 184 14.45 1.98 -0.27
C PHE A 184 15.23 1.04 -1.20
N GLU A 185 15.88 1.59 -2.23
CA GLU A 185 16.90 0.93 -3.06
C GLU A 185 18.06 0.40 -2.21
#